data_AF-A0A973D7J1-F1
#
_entry.id   AF-A0A973D7J1-F1
#
_cell.length_a   1.000
_cell.length_b   1.000
_cell.length_c   1.000
_cell.angle_alpha   90.00
_cell.angle_beta   90.00
_cell.angle_gamma   90.00
#
_symmetry.space_group_name_H-M   'P 1'
#
loop_
_entity.id
_entity.type
_entity.pdbx_description
1 polymer ?
#
loop_
_entity_poly.entity_id
_entity_poly.type
_entity_poly.pdbx_seq_one_letter_code
_entity_poly.pdbx_strand_id
1 'polypeptide(L)'
;MKKLIQIFAILFFVSTLAACMTTYNPVPQGYQGETATIDDTFRTMATSTGRFFYLSKVNGKDVNNAIRATNQATYGQGMVLSPVGFSRKVPAEEMTLTLVAQVHHAAPINYMFNSGTNYIVTGDVSFIPEAGQSYLVKGYLSSDFSSVWLVNSAGEQVSDAVVLKGDPDNNAAVIAKLVKGKVVLPEPPKTQATIKKQVAITTESFDNPLFFLEQGLSAEAIIKKLGEPDHIRYVEKGFFNNQPEMQIFHFTDLGSVQMVKSPADGQFYSKLTYNVNSQEHYQFVDVVNQADGTETQILGKKFYNIGVYKEQYLDALANKLWQNKYTVDGRMLDGVAYYCKIIANAQSMRYQAMLKNLVADKDVPSKLRRHCKAAKKDIDKLKLATVEQFEFM
;
A
#
# COMPACT_ATOMS: atom_id res chain seq x y z
N MET A 1 27.48 -57.52 28.85
CA MET A 1 27.97 -56.29 28.19
C MET A 1 27.54 -56.17 26.72
N LYS A 2 27.76 -57.18 25.85
CA LYS A 2 27.33 -57.12 24.43
C LYS A 2 25.83 -56.84 24.19
N LYS A 3 24.93 -57.43 25.00
CA LYS A 3 23.48 -57.18 24.91
C LYS A 3 23.05 -55.76 25.33
N LEU A 4 23.77 -55.13 26.27
CA LEU A 4 23.49 -53.74 26.68
C LEU A 4 23.92 -52.73 25.62
N ILE A 5 25.05 -53.00 24.95
CA ILE A 5 25.58 -52.18 23.85
C ILE A 5 24.65 -52.25 22.63
N GLN A 6 24.06 -53.42 22.33
CA GLN A 6 23.07 -53.56 21.27
C GLN A 6 21.76 -52.82 21.55
N ILE A 7 21.27 -52.82 22.80
CA ILE A 7 20.07 -52.06 23.17
C ILE A 7 20.31 -50.55 23.07
N PHE A 8 21.49 -50.06 23.52
CA PHE A 8 21.86 -48.65 23.37
C PHE A 8 22.05 -48.23 21.91
N ALA A 9 22.61 -49.09 21.06
CA ALA A 9 22.77 -48.81 19.63
C ALA A 9 21.41 -48.74 18.90
N ILE A 10 20.44 -49.60 19.27
CA ILE A 10 19.08 -49.56 18.71
C ILE A 10 18.33 -48.30 19.20
N LEU A 11 18.46 -47.91 20.48
CA LEU A 11 17.85 -46.69 21.01
C LEU A 11 18.44 -45.41 20.38
N PHE A 12 19.75 -45.41 20.09
CA PHE A 12 20.44 -44.29 19.41
C PHE A 12 20.06 -44.20 17.92
N PHE A 13 19.87 -45.34 17.25
CA PHE A 13 19.45 -45.36 15.84
C PHE A 13 17.99 -44.92 15.66
N VAL A 14 17.09 -45.28 16.59
CA VAL A 14 15.67 -44.86 16.57
C VAL A 14 15.51 -43.36 16.87
N SER A 15 16.42 -42.75 17.63
CA SER A 15 16.39 -41.31 17.93
C SER A 15 16.92 -40.42 16.79
N THR A 16 17.61 -40.98 15.78
CA THR A 16 18.05 -40.24 14.58
C THR A 16 17.03 -40.21 13.44
N LEU A 17 15.89 -40.91 13.55
CA LEU A 17 14.85 -40.98 12.51
C LEU A 17 13.75 -39.90 12.62
N ALA A 18 13.77 -39.07 13.65
CA ALA A 18 12.78 -38.03 13.87
C ALA A 18 13.34 -36.64 13.48
N ALA A 19 13.24 -36.27 12.20
CA ALA A 19 12.98 -34.89 11.72
C ALA A 19 13.25 -34.69 10.21
N CYS A 20 12.72 -35.54 9.33
CA CYS A 20 12.33 -35.02 8.00
C CYS A 20 10.97 -34.36 8.20
N MET A 21 10.96 -33.07 8.57
CA MET A 21 9.72 -32.28 8.64
C MET A 21 9.19 -32.10 7.22
N THR A 22 8.40 -33.06 6.76
CA THR A 22 7.67 -32.97 5.49
C THR A 22 6.63 -31.88 5.64
N THR A 23 6.63 -30.91 4.73
CA THR A 23 5.58 -29.89 4.71
C THR A 23 4.24 -30.52 4.43
N TYR A 24 3.21 -30.05 5.12
CA TYR A 24 1.86 -30.55 4.97
C TYR A 24 1.38 -30.33 3.53
N ASN A 25 0.81 -31.38 2.94
CA ASN A 25 0.09 -31.30 1.68
C ASN A 25 -1.41 -31.30 1.97
N PRO A 26 -2.15 -30.21 1.67
CA PRO A 26 -3.58 -30.12 1.92
C PRO A 26 -4.39 -31.23 1.24
N VAL A 27 -3.91 -31.73 0.10
CA VAL A 27 -4.50 -32.85 -0.64
C VAL A 27 -3.56 -34.05 -0.52
N PRO A 28 -3.74 -34.93 0.49
CA PRO A 28 -2.86 -36.07 0.71
C PRO A 28 -2.98 -37.10 -0.42
N GLN A 29 -2.00 -37.99 -0.51
CA GLN A 29 -2.02 -39.07 -1.50
C GLN A 29 -3.27 -39.95 -1.31
N GLY A 30 -3.99 -40.20 -2.39
CA GLY A 30 -5.22 -41.01 -2.39
C GLY A 30 -6.51 -40.23 -2.08
N TYR A 31 -6.44 -38.92 -1.84
CA TYR A 31 -7.63 -38.07 -1.69
C TYR A 31 -8.55 -38.18 -2.93
N GLN A 32 -9.83 -38.46 -2.70
CA GLN A 32 -10.86 -38.66 -3.75
C GLN A 32 -11.85 -37.50 -3.84
N GLY A 33 -11.79 -36.52 -2.93
CA GLY A 33 -12.71 -35.39 -2.93
C GLY A 33 -12.40 -34.38 -4.02
N GLU A 34 -13.32 -33.44 -4.21
CA GLU A 34 -13.11 -32.31 -5.12
C GLU A 34 -11.99 -31.40 -4.60
N THR A 35 -11.29 -30.74 -5.53
CA THR A 35 -10.15 -29.87 -5.23
C THR A 35 -10.24 -28.58 -6.03
N ALA A 36 -9.66 -27.52 -5.47
CA ALA A 36 -9.33 -26.28 -6.16
C ALA A 36 -7.82 -26.04 -6.17
N THR A 37 -7.36 -25.04 -6.91
CA THR A 37 -5.95 -24.64 -6.99
C THR A 37 -5.75 -23.26 -6.39
N ILE A 38 -4.70 -23.08 -5.59
CA ILE A 38 -4.25 -21.77 -5.11
C ILE A 38 -2.80 -21.56 -5.58
N ASP A 39 -2.60 -20.48 -6.31
CA ASP A 39 -1.30 -20.04 -6.82
C ASP A 39 -0.78 -18.84 -6.03
N ASP A 40 0.44 -18.96 -5.54
CA ASP A 40 1.19 -17.83 -4.97
C ASP A 40 1.71 -16.92 -6.07
N THR A 41 1.70 -15.61 -5.82
CA THR A 41 2.20 -14.62 -6.77
C THR A 41 3.38 -13.83 -6.21
N PHE A 42 4.14 -13.21 -7.11
CA PHE A 42 5.26 -12.35 -6.73
C PHE A 42 5.44 -11.22 -7.74
N ARG A 43 6.18 -10.19 -7.32
CA ARG A 43 6.66 -9.11 -8.18
C ARG A 43 8.12 -8.82 -7.89
N THR A 44 8.96 -8.93 -8.91
CA THR A 44 10.35 -8.51 -8.82
C THR A 44 10.42 -6.99 -8.65
N MET A 45 11.16 -6.53 -7.64
CA MET A 45 11.40 -5.09 -7.42
C MET A 45 12.79 -4.69 -7.88
N ALA A 46 13.79 -5.51 -7.57
CA ALA A 46 15.19 -5.29 -7.92
C ALA A 46 15.90 -6.65 -7.99
N THR A 47 17.16 -6.65 -8.47
CA THR A 47 17.99 -7.86 -8.59
C THR A 47 18.02 -8.74 -7.34
N SER A 48 17.93 -8.12 -6.15
CA SER A 48 18.05 -8.81 -4.86
C SER A 48 16.76 -8.78 -4.03
N THR A 49 15.63 -8.29 -4.57
CA THR A 49 14.43 -7.97 -3.80
C THR A 49 13.15 -8.22 -4.59
N GLY A 50 12.16 -8.84 -3.94
CA GLY A 50 10.83 -9.06 -4.51
C GLY A 50 9.72 -8.91 -3.46
N ARG A 51 8.50 -8.70 -3.94
CA ARG A 51 7.27 -8.78 -3.13
C ARG A 51 6.62 -10.12 -3.39
N PHE A 52 6.20 -10.80 -2.34
CA PHE A 52 5.59 -12.12 -2.40
C PHE A 52 4.23 -12.08 -1.74
N PHE A 53 3.28 -12.77 -2.35
CA PHE A 53 1.90 -12.92 -1.90
C PHE A 53 1.61 -14.42 -1.92
N TYR A 54 1.48 -15.01 -0.75
CA TYR A 54 1.45 -16.47 -0.64
C TYR A 54 0.60 -16.97 0.51
N LEU A 55 0.09 -18.18 0.35
CA LEU A 55 -0.59 -18.91 1.42
C LEU A 55 0.45 -19.72 2.23
N SER A 56 0.59 -19.41 3.52
CA SER A 56 1.60 -20.01 4.40
C SER A 56 1.11 -21.27 5.12
N LYS A 57 -0.18 -21.33 5.48
CA LYS A 57 -0.77 -22.45 6.21
C LYS A 57 -2.21 -22.72 5.78
N VAL A 58 -2.60 -23.99 5.82
CA VAL A 58 -4.00 -24.44 5.68
C VAL A 58 -4.40 -25.13 6.98
N ASN A 59 -5.50 -24.68 7.60
CA ASN A 59 -5.99 -25.20 8.89
C ASN A 59 -4.87 -25.27 9.96
N GLY A 60 -4.08 -24.19 10.04
CA GLY A 60 -2.96 -24.04 10.98
C GLY A 60 -1.69 -24.84 10.66
N LYS A 61 -1.67 -25.63 9.59
CA LYS A 61 -0.52 -26.46 9.17
C LYS A 61 0.29 -25.82 8.04
N ASP A 62 1.60 -25.75 8.19
CA ASP A 62 2.51 -25.15 7.21
C ASP A 62 2.51 -25.90 5.88
N VAL A 63 2.25 -25.17 4.79
CA VAL A 63 2.26 -25.69 3.43
C VAL A 63 3.48 -25.19 2.65
N ASN A 64 3.83 -25.89 1.57
CA ASN A 64 4.77 -25.37 0.59
C ASN A 64 4.25 -24.06 -0.01
N ASN A 65 5.15 -23.10 -0.23
CA ASN A 65 4.81 -21.78 -0.73
C ASN A 65 5.94 -21.14 -1.57
N ALA A 66 5.63 -20.01 -2.21
CA ALA A 66 6.55 -19.26 -3.07
C ALA A 66 7.86 -18.84 -2.38
N ILE A 67 7.84 -18.53 -1.08
CA ILE A 67 9.08 -18.19 -0.35
C ILE A 67 10.01 -19.39 -0.24
N ARG A 68 9.48 -20.57 0.10
CA ARG A 68 10.30 -21.81 0.15
C ARG A 68 10.86 -22.15 -1.23
N ALA A 69 10.03 -22.08 -2.27
CA ALA A 69 10.43 -22.35 -3.64
C ALA A 69 11.48 -21.35 -4.14
N THR A 70 11.30 -20.07 -3.85
CA THR A 70 12.27 -19.01 -4.17
C THR A 70 13.58 -19.19 -3.44
N ASN A 71 13.56 -19.49 -2.14
CA ASN A 71 14.80 -19.74 -1.40
C ASN A 71 15.58 -20.92 -1.98
N GLN A 72 14.89 -21.96 -2.45
CA GLN A 72 15.51 -23.09 -3.13
C GLN A 72 16.08 -22.68 -4.49
N ALA A 73 15.35 -21.90 -5.29
CA ALA A 73 15.82 -21.41 -6.59
C ALA A 73 17.01 -20.45 -6.46
N THR A 74 17.00 -19.58 -5.45
CA THR A 74 18.06 -18.59 -5.16
C THR A 74 19.30 -19.20 -4.53
N TYR A 75 19.22 -20.41 -3.97
CA TYR A 75 20.34 -21.01 -3.25
C TYR A 75 21.61 -21.08 -4.12
N GLY A 76 22.72 -20.54 -3.60
CA GLY A 76 24.01 -20.51 -4.29
C GLY A 76 24.21 -19.36 -5.29
N GLN A 77 23.23 -18.47 -5.47
CA GLN A 77 23.30 -17.37 -6.45
C GLN A 77 23.81 -16.02 -5.89
N GLY A 78 24.34 -16.00 -4.66
CA GLY A 78 24.84 -14.77 -4.03
C GLY A 78 23.73 -13.74 -3.80
N MET A 79 23.89 -12.53 -4.35
CA MET A 79 22.97 -11.40 -4.14
C MET A 79 21.77 -11.37 -5.11
N VAL A 80 21.66 -12.37 -5.99
CA VAL A 80 20.60 -12.46 -6.99
C VAL A 80 19.40 -13.22 -6.41
N LEU A 81 18.22 -12.59 -6.47
CA LEU A 81 16.97 -13.25 -6.17
C LEU A 81 16.42 -13.87 -7.47
N SER A 82 16.06 -15.15 -7.41
CA SER A 82 15.40 -15.90 -8.47
C SER A 82 13.97 -16.21 -8.01
N PRO A 83 13.07 -15.21 -8.04
CA PRO A 83 11.72 -15.35 -7.52
C PRO A 83 10.92 -16.35 -8.37
N VAL A 84 10.26 -17.29 -7.70
CA VAL A 84 9.34 -18.25 -8.32
C VAL A 84 8.04 -18.34 -7.52
N GLY A 85 6.94 -18.54 -8.24
CA GLY A 85 5.63 -18.81 -7.64
C GLY A 85 5.55 -20.24 -7.11
N PHE A 86 4.41 -20.58 -6.51
CA PHE A 86 4.12 -21.95 -6.11
C PHE A 86 2.63 -22.22 -6.26
N SER A 87 2.30 -23.34 -6.90
CA SER A 87 0.92 -23.79 -7.11
C SER A 87 0.65 -25.01 -6.24
N ARG A 88 -0.53 -25.05 -5.61
CA ARG A 88 -0.98 -26.21 -4.83
C ARG A 88 -2.47 -26.43 -4.94
N LYS A 89 -2.85 -27.71 -4.85
CA LYS A 89 -4.24 -28.09 -4.67
C LYS A 89 -4.66 -27.96 -3.21
N VAL A 90 -5.91 -27.61 -3.01
CA VAL A 90 -6.62 -27.61 -1.72
C VAL A 90 -7.96 -28.34 -1.87
N PRO A 91 -8.49 -28.98 -0.82
CA PRO A 91 -9.86 -29.52 -0.82
C PRO A 91 -10.91 -28.46 -1.20
N ALA A 92 -11.99 -28.83 -1.87
CA ALA A 92 -13.14 -27.95 -2.10
C ALA A 92 -14.07 -27.92 -0.87
N GLU A 93 -13.51 -27.62 0.30
CA GLU A 93 -14.18 -27.65 1.61
C GLU A 93 -13.84 -26.39 2.41
N GLU A 94 -14.65 -26.05 3.41
CA GLU A 94 -14.37 -24.93 4.30
C GLU A 94 -13.01 -25.10 5.01
N MET A 95 -12.19 -24.06 4.93
CA MET A 95 -10.86 -24.06 5.54
C MET A 95 -10.43 -22.67 6.00
N THR A 96 -9.54 -22.66 6.98
CA THR A 96 -8.82 -21.47 7.39
C THR A 96 -7.50 -21.38 6.63
N LEU A 97 -7.30 -20.26 5.94
CA LEU A 97 -6.10 -19.96 5.17
C LEU A 97 -5.27 -18.88 5.85
N THR A 98 -4.00 -19.15 6.16
CA THR A 98 -3.08 -18.10 6.63
C THR A 98 -2.38 -17.47 5.44
N LEU A 99 -2.86 -16.31 5.00
CA LEU A 99 -2.30 -15.55 3.89
C LEU A 99 -1.17 -14.62 4.36
N VAL A 100 -0.17 -14.42 3.50
CA VAL A 100 0.98 -13.56 3.77
C VAL A 100 1.31 -12.72 2.54
N ALA A 101 1.51 -11.41 2.73
CA ALA A 101 2.26 -10.60 1.79
C ALA A 101 3.54 -10.10 2.45
N GLN A 102 4.69 -10.20 1.79
CA GLN A 102 5.96 -9.69 2.34
C GLN A 102 6.95 -9.20 1.29
N VAL A 103 7.80 -8.25 1.68
CA VAL A 103 9.06 -7.97 0.98
C VAL A 103 10.08 -9.03 1.37
N HIS A 104 10.67 -9.68 0.37
CA HIS A 104 11.70 -10.70 0.55
C HIS A 104 12.98 -10.32 -0.20
N HIS A 105 14.12 -10.54 0.46
CA HIS A 105 15.43 -10.30 -0.10
C HIS A 105 16.23 -11.59 -0.27
N ALA A 106 17.14 -11.58 -1.25
CA ALA A 106 18.07 -12.69 -1.50
C ALA A 106 19.02 -12.94 -0.32
N ALA A 107 19.45 -11.88 0.37
CA ALA A 107 20.42 -11.96 1.46
C ALA A 107 19.87 -11.37 2.77
N PRO A 108 20.08 -12.02 3.93
CA PRO A 108 19.62 -11.53 5.23
C PRO A 108 20.09 -10.11 5.60
N ILE A 109 21.29 -9.73 5.17
CA ILE A 109 21.86 -8.41 5.44
C ILE A 109 21.02 -7.27 4.83
N ASN A 110 20.30 -7.53 3.73
CA ASN A 110 19.47 -6.52 3.08
C ASN A 110 18.28 -6.11 3.92
N TYR A 111 17.76 -7.01 4.78
CA TYR A 111 16.70 -6.64 5.72
C TYR A 111 17.19 -5.61 6.73
N MET A 112 18.47 -5.64 7.11
CA MET A 112 19.04 -4.64 8.03
C MET A 112 19.17 -3.27 7.35
N PHE A 113 19.70 -3.24 6.12
CA PHE A 113 19.89 -1.99 5.38
C PHE A 113 18.59 -1.36 4.88
N ASN A 114 17.52 -2.16 4.70
CA ASN A 114 16.21 -1.70 4.21
C ASN A 114 15.13 -1.74 5.31
N SER A 115 15.50 -1.57 6.57
CA SER A 115 14.58 -1.73 7.73
C SER A 115 13.30 -0.89 7.66
N GLY A 116 13.30 0.25 6.95
CA GLY A 116 12.12 1.10 6.74
C GLY A 116 11.19 0.67 5.60
N THR A 117 11.54 -0.37 4.82
CA THR A 117 10.77 -0.82 3.65
C THR A 117 10.52 -2.33 3.60
N ASN A 118 10.82 -3.06 4.67
CA ASN A 118 10.55 -4.49 4.82
C ASN A 118 9.10 -4.76 5.25
N TYR A 119 8.14 -4.46 4.38
CA TYR A 119 6.73 -4.63 4.71
C TYR A 119 6.33 -6.11 4.77
N ILE A 120 5.49 -6.50 5.72
CA ILE A 120 4.83 -7.81 5.78
C ILE A 120 3.42 -7.67 6.36
N VAL A 121 2.46 -8.46 5.90
CA VAL A 121 1.12 -8.60 6.48
C VAL A 121 0.77 -10.07 6.49
N THR A 122 0.13 -10.53 7.56
CA THR A 122 -0.22 -11.93 7.76
C THR A 122 -1.51 -12.03 8.54
N GLY A 123 -2.40 -12.93 8.13
CA GLY A 123 -3.64 -13.17 8.83
C GLY A 123 -4.39 -14.38 8.29
N ASP A 124 -5.38 -14.79 9.05
CA ASP A 124 -6.21 -15.94 8.75
C ASP A 124 -7.53 -15.47 8.12
N VAL A 125 -7.94 -16.13 7.05
CA VAL A 125 -9.24 -15.93 6.39
C VAL A 125 -10.00 -17.26 6.32
N SER A 126 -11.32 -17.23 6.52
CA SER A 126 -12.16 -18.40 6.23
C SER A 126 -12.49 -18.41 4.75
N PHE A 127 -12.39 -19.57 4.10
CA PHE A 127 -12.61 -19.68 2.68
C PHE A 127 -13.17 -21.05 2.29
N ILE A 128 -14.14 -21.05 1.36
CA ILE A 128 -14.72 -22.25 0.77
C ILE A 128 -14.45 -22.16 -0.75
N PRO A 129 -13.42 -22.85 -1.26
CA PRO A 129 -13.14 -22.84 -2.70
C PRO A 129 -14.17 -23.65 -3.47
N GLU A 130 -14.53 -23.15 -4.65
CA GLU A 130 -15.36 -23.88 -5.62
C GLU A 130 -14.53 -24.98 -6.32
N ALA A 131 -15.17 -26.12 -6.55
CA ALA A 131 -14.53 -27.27 -7.18
C ALA A 131 -13.99 -26.94 -8.58
N GLY A 132 -12.74 -27.34 -8.83
CA GLY A 132 -12.08 -27.15 -10.13
C GLY A 132 -11.62 -25.72 -10.43
N GLN A 133 -11.92 -24.74 -9.57
CA GLN A 133 -11.48 -23.36 -9.76
C GLN A 133 -10.01 -23.14 -9.38
N SER A 134 -9.44 -22.07 -9.92
CA SER A 134 -8.11 -21.59 -9.60
C SER A 134 -8.17 -20.18 -9.01
N TYR A 135 -7.39 -19.98 -7.95
CA TYR A 135 -7.31 -18.74 -7.21
C TYR A 135 -5.87 -18.25 -7.15
N LEU A 136 -5.68 -16.94 -7.18
CA LEU A 136 -4.38 -16.31 -7.02
C LEU A 136 -4.32 -15.59 -5.67
N VAL A 137 -3.22 -15.76 -4.94
CA VAL A 137 -2.94 -14.91 -3.78
C VAL A 137 -2.43 -13.57 -4.29
N LYS A 138 -3.14 -12.49 -3.97
CA LYS A 138 -2.79 -11.10 -4.33
C LYS A 138 -2.59 -10.28 -3.07
N GLY A 139 -1.96 -9.13 -3.23
CA GLY A 139 -1.77 -8.21 -2.13
C GLY A 139 -1.12 -6.90 -2.55
N TYR A 140 -0.96 -6.03 -1.56
CA TYR A 140 -0.27 -4.76 -1.70
C TYR A 140 0.64 -4.52 -0.49
N LEU A 141 1.76 -3.83 -0.72
CA LEU A 141 2.76 -3.54 0.30
C LEU A 141 3.28 -2.12 0.13
N SER A 142 2.95 -1.25 1.08
CA SER A 142 3.50 0.10 1.25
C SER A 142 3.67 0.46 2.73
N SER A 143 4.26 1.63 2.98
CA SER A 143 4.49 2.18 4.32
C SER A 143 3.21 2.56 5.05
N ASP A 144 2.18 2.97 4.33
CA ASP A 144 0.90 3.42 4.86
C ASP A 144 -0.14 2.31 4.90
N PHE A 145 -0.01 1.31 4.03
CA PHE A 145 -1.03 0.29 3.84
C PHE A 145 -0.44 -1.02 3.30
N SER A 146 -0.77 -2.14 3.92
CA SER A 146 -0.40 -3.47 3.43
C SER A 146 -1.59 -4.42 3.53
N SER A 147 -1.82 -5.22 2.50
CA SER A 147 -2.92 -6.18 2.49
C SER A 147 -2.65 -7.43 1.66
N VAL A 148 -3.39 -8.50 1.95
CA VAL A 148 -3.33 -9.78 1.21
C VAL A 148 -4.71 -10.45 1.17
N TRP A 149 -5.07 -11.03 0.02
CA TRP A 149 -6.37 -11.66 -0.25
C TRP A 149 -6.29 -12.67 -1.40
N LEU A 150 -7.38 -13.37 -1.67
CA LEU A 150 -7.54 -14.25 -2.83
C LEU A 150 -8.38 -13.60 -3.92
N VAL A 151 -7.97 -13.81 -5.18
CA VAL A 151 -8.79 -13.49 -6.36
C VAL A 151 -9.07 -14.74 -7.19
N ASN A 152 -10.19 -14.76 -7.90
CA ASN A 152 -10.50 -15.80 -8.88
C ASN A 152 -9.80 -15.56 -10.23
N SER A 153 -10.07 -16.42 -11.22
CA SER A 153 -9.55 -16.32 -12.58
C SER A 153 -10.03 -15.09 -13.36
N ALA A 154 -11.18 -14.51 -12.98
CA ALA A 154 -11.69 -13.25 -13.53
C ALA A 154 -11.01 -12.02 -12.90
N GLY A 155 -10.21 -12.20 -11.84
CA GLY A 155 -9.53 -11.13 -11.11
C GLY A 155 -10.34 -10.54 -9.97
N GLU A 156 -11.54 -11.06 -9.69
CA GLU A 156 -12.42 -10.60 -8.63
C GLU A 156 -11.95 -11.14 -7.28
N GLN A 157 -12.02 -10.32 -6.24
CA GLN A 157 -11.73 -10.75 -4.88
C GLN A 157 -12.81 -11.71 -4.37
N VAL A 158 -12.38 -12.86 -3.85
CA VAL A 158 -13.26 -13.95 -3.39
C VAL A 158 -13.05 -14.35 -1.93
N SER A 159 -12.10 -13.71 -1.23
CA SER A 159 -11.91 -13.87 0.20
C SER A 159 -11.99 -12.53 0.92
N ASP A 160 -12.14 -12.59 2.23
CA ASP A 160 -11.75 -11.47 3.07
C ASP A 160 -10.29 -11.06 2.80
N ALA A 161 -9.99 -9.78 2.98
CA ALA A 161 -8.62 -9.32 2.96
C ALA A 161 -8.08 -9.14 4.38
N VAL A 162 -6.85 -9.59 4.56
CA VAL A 162 -6.06 -9.23 5.74
C VAL A 162 -5.44 -7.88 5.48
N VAL A 163 -5.74 -6.91 6.33
CA VAL A 163 -5.24 -5.53 6.20
C VAL A 163 -4.42 -5.13 7.42
N LEU A 164 -3.25 -4.55 7.16
CA LEU A 164 -2.46 -3.81 8.13
C LEU A 164 -2.39 -2.35 7.69
N LYS A 165 -2.98 -1.47 8.51
CA LYS A 165 -2.83 -0.01 8.35
C LYS A 165 -1.56 0.44 9.08
N GLY A 166 -0.77 1.31 8.46
CA GLY A 166 0.41 1.89 9.08
C GLY A 166 0.06 2.80 10.27
N ASP A 167 1.01 2.96 11.19
CA ASP A 167 0.99 4.04 12.18
C ASP A 167 1.44 5.34 11.47
N PRO A 168 0.60 6.37 11.37
CA PRO A 168 0.93 7.60 10.64
C PRO A 168 2.17 8.33 11.20
N ASP A 169 2.54 8.11 12.47
CA ASP A 169 3.57 8.89 13.17
C ASP A 169 4.95 8.22 13.26
N ASN A 170 5.09 7.00 12.76
CA ASN A 170 6.34 6.26 12.87
C ASN A 170 6.72 5.58 11.55
N ASN A 171 7.75 6.09 10.88
CA ASN A 171 8.41 5.42 9.73
C ASN A 171 9.04 4.05 10.08
N ALA A 172 8.82 3.56 11.29
CA ALA A 172 9.15 2.21 11.72
C ALA A 172 7.86 1.43 11.98
N ALA A 173 7.12 1.09 10.92
CA ALA A 173 6.35 -0.14 10.92
C ALA A 173 7.37 -1.29 11.05
N VAL A 174 7.81 -1.58 12.29
CA VAL A 174 8.63 -2.77 12.57
C VAL A 174 7.70 -3.96 12.46
N ILE A 175 7.53 -4.45 11.25
CA ILE A 175 6.77 -5.66 11.02
C ILE A 175 7.77 -6.81 11.07
N ALA A 176 7.96 -7.28 12.31
CA ALA A 176 8.84 -8.34 12.78
C ALA A 176 10.36 -8.13 12.71
N LYS A 177 11.06 -8.69 13.71
CA LYS A 177 12.53 -8.85 13.70
C LYS A 177 12.87 -10.32 13.47
N LEU A 178 13.93 -10.55 12.70
CA LEU A 178 14.51 -11.87 12.51
C LEU A 178 15.39 -12.19 13.72
N VAL A 179 14.95 -13.13 14.56
CA VAL A 179 15.73 -13.63 15.71
C VAL A 179 15.97 -15.11 15.49
N LYS A 180 17.24 -15.50 15.29
CA LYS A 180 17.66 -16.90 15.06
C LYS A 180 16.92 -17.60 13.91
N GLY A 181 16.75 -16.93 12.78
CA GLY A 181 16.12 -17.52 11.59
C GLY A 181 14.59 -17.65 11.66
N LYS A 182 13.95 -17.08 12.69
CA LYS A 182 12.49 -17.01 12.82
C LYS A 182 12.02 -15.57 12.91
N VAL A 183 10.89 -15.30 12.26
CA VAL A 183 10.17 -14.02 12.33
C VAL A 183 9.53 -13.93 13.72
N VAL A 184 9.99 -12.99 14.54
CA VAL A 184 9.44 -12.74 15.88
C VAL A 184 8.77 -11.37 15.90
N LEU A 185 7.49 -11.35 16.27
CA LEU A 185 6.75 -10.10 16.51
C LEU A 185 7.23 -9.48 17.83
N PRO A 186 7.49 -8.16 17.90
CA PRO A 186 7.87 -7.53 19.16
C PRO A 186 6.70 -7.56 20.15
N GLU A 187 6.95 -8.01 21.39
CA GLU A 187 6.01 -7.80 22.48
C GLU A 187 5.89 -6.29 22.77
N PRO A 188 4.68 -5.78 23.03
CA PRO A 188 4.48 -4.37 23.33
C PRO A 188 5.20 -3.97 24.63
N PRO A 189 5.73 -2.73 24.72
CA PRO A 189 6.30 -2.23 25.96
C PRO A 189 5.24 -2.22 27.07
N LYS A 190 5.61 -2.72 28.26
CA LYS A 190 4.73 -2.95 29.42
C LYS A 190 4.03 -1.69 29.99
N THR A 191 4.23 -0.52 29.40
CA THR A 191 3.82 0.79 29.94
C THR A 191 2.87 1.58 29.05
N GLN A 192 2.40 1.04 27.91
CA GLN A 192 1.35 1.69 27.13
C GLN A 192 0.03 0.93 27.25
N ALA A 193 -1.01 1.66 27.64
CA ALA A 193 -2.38 1.19 27.63
C ALA A 193 -2.69 0.56 26.27
N THR A 194 -3.24 -0.64 26.32
CA THR A 194 -3.44 -1.53 25.18
C THR A 194 -4.35 -0.86 24.14
N ILE A 195 -3.76 -0.22 23.12
CA ILE A 195 -4.47 -0.01 21.86
C ILE A 195 -4.70 -1.43 21.32
N LYS A 196 -5.94 -1.90 21.41
CA LYS A 196 -6.37 -3.13 20.73
C LYS A 196 -6.12 -2.92 19.24
N LYS A 197 -4.98 -3.42 18.76
CA LYS A 197 -4.66 -3.54 17.33
C LYS A 197 -5.80 -4.31 16.68
N GLN A 198 -6.68 -3.62 15.98
CA GLN A 198 -7.74 -4.26 15.22
C GLN A 198 -7.13 -4.73 13.89
N VAL A 199 -6.88 -6.03 13.79
CA VAL A 199 -6.87 -6.70 12.48
C VAL A 199 -8.29 -6.53 11.95
N ALA A 200 -8.49 -5.58 11.05
CA ALA A 200 -9.77 -5.42 10.39
C ALA A 200 -9.84 -6.45 9.26
N ILE A 201 -10.73 -7.43 9.42
CA ILE A 201 -11.17 -8.31 8.34
C ILE A 201 -12.25 -7.54 7.60
N THR A 202 -12.03 -7.24 6.33
CA THR A 202 -12.94 -6.43 5.50
C THR A 202 -13.35 -7.20 4.27
N THR A 203 -14.65 -7.19 3.98
CA THR A 203 -15.29 -7.70 2.76
C THR A 203 -15.31 -6.65 1.64
N GLU A 204 -14.79 -5.44 1.86
CA GLU A 204 -14.70 -4.41 0.83
C GLU A 204 -13.67 -4.82 -0.22
N SER A 205 -14.08 -4.75 -1.49
CA SER A 205 -13.27 -5.17 -2.63
C SER A 205 -12.09 -4.22 -2.87
N PHE A 206 -10.89 -4.78 -3.05
CA PHE A 206 -9.68 -4.04 -3.48
C PHE A 206 -9.63 -3.83 -5.00
N ASP A 207 -10.79 -3.60 -5.64
CA ASP A 207 -10.94 -3.44 -7.11
C ASP A 207 -10.32 -2.16 -7.66
N ASN A 208 -9.60 -1.38 -6.85
CA ASN A 208 -8.94 -0.18 -7.36
C ASN A 208 -7.83 -0.58 -8.35
N PRO A 209 -8.03 -0.36 -9.66
CA PRO A 209 -7.10 -0.84 -10.69
C PRO A 209 -5.71 -0.19 -10.58
N LEU A 210 -5.57 0.93 -9.86
CA LEU A 210 -4.27 1.55 -9.59
C LEU A 210 -3.33 0.66 -8.76
N PHE A 211 -3.86 -0.28 -7.97
CA PHE A 211 -3.03 -1.23 -7.23
C PHE A 211 -2.20 -2.13 -8.15
N PHE A 212 -2.73 -2.44 -9.32
CA PHE A 212 -2.15 -3.40 -10.27
C PHE A 212 -1.55 -2.74 -11.51
N LEU A 213 -1.58 -1.41 -11.56
CA LEU A 213 -1.06 -0.67 -12.69
C LEU A 213 0.45 -0.87 -12.85
N GLU A 214 0.86 -1.28 -14.05
CA GLU A 214 2.27 -1.44 -14.40
C GLU A 214 2.97 -0.08 -14.42
N GLN A 215 4.26 -0.05 -14.05
CA GLN A 215 5.08 1.15 -14.19
C GLN A 215 5.59 1.29 -15.63
N GLY A 216 5.86 2.52 -16.06
CA GLY A 216 6.40 2.80 -17.40
C GLY A 216 5.35 2.80 -18.52
N LEU A 217 4.06 2.70 -18.19
CA LEU A 217 2.98 2.85 -19.17
C LEU A 217 2.92 4.28 -19.71
N SER A 218 2.65 4.42 -21.02
CA SER A 218 2.39 5.72 -21.66
C SER A 218 1.06 6.32 -21.17
N ALA A 219 0.90 7.64 -21.34
CA ALA A 219 -0.37 8.32 -21.03
C ALA A 219 -1.58 7.66 -21.72
N GLU A 220 -1.45 7.28 -22.99
CA GLU A 220 -2.50 6.59 -23.74
C GLU A 220 -2.86 5.23 -23.12
N ALA A 221 -1.87 4.44 -22.71
CA ALA A 221 -2.10 3.16 -22.07
C ALA A 221 -2.79 3.30 -20.70
N ILE A 222 -2.46 4.36 -19.96
CA ILE A 222 -3.16 4.71 -18.71
C ILE A 222 -4.62 5.04 -18.99
N ILE A 223 -4.89 5.94 -19.94
CA ILE A 223 -6.25 6.36 -20.29
C ILE A 223 -7.09 5.16 -20.77
N LYS A 224 -6.50 4.28 -21.59
CA LYS A 224 -7.17 3.06 -22.05
C LYS A 224 -7.52 2.10 -20.90
N LYS A 225 -6.70 2.02 -19.86
CA LYS A 225 -6.90 1.11 -18.71
C LYS A 225 -7.85 1.68 -17.66
N LEU A 226 -7.79 2.99 -17.42
CA LEU A 226 -8.42 3.63 -16.27
C LEU A 226 -9.55 4.60 -16.64
N GLY A 227 -9.71 4.91 -17.93
CA GLY A 227 -10.53 6.02 -18.40
C GLY A 227 -9.77 7.34 -18.41
N GLU A 228 -10.48 8.41 -18.77
CA GLU A 228 -9.93 9.77 -18.72
C GLU A 228 -9.75 10.22 -17.26
N PRO A 229 -8.62 10.89 -16.92
CA PRO A 229 -8.45 11.44 -15.59
C PRO A 229 -9.41 12.61 -15.35
N ASP A 230 -10.02 12.65 -14.16
CA ASP A 230 -10.88 13.76 -13.74
C ASP A 230 -10.11 15.08 -13.61
N HIS A 231 -8.82 15.02 -13.26
CA HIS A 231 -7.98 16.20 -13.11
C HIS A 231 -6.51 15.92 -13.42
N ILE A 232 -5.90 16.73 -14.28
CA ILE A 232 -4.47 16.67 -14.57
C ILE A 232 -3.76 17.86 -13.92
N ARG A 233 -2.83 17.56 -13.02
CA ARG A 233 -1.95 18.57 -12.45
C ARG A 233 -0.61 18.58 -13.17
N TYR A 234 -0.19 19.76 -13.60
CA TYR A 234 1.11 19.97 -14.23
C TYR A 234 2.13 20.42 -13.19
N VAL A 235 3.32 19.81 -13.24
CA VAL A 235 4.47 20.22 -12.43
C VAL A 235 5.60 20.57 -13.40
N GLU A 236 5.85 21.86 -13.53
CA GLU A 236 6.90 22.38 -14.39
C GLU A 236 8.29 21.96 -13.90
N LYS A 237 9.23 21.88 -14.85
CA LYS A 237 10.64 21.64 -14.56
C LYS A 237 11.15 22.74 -13.63
N GLY A 238 11.67 22.36 -12.46
CA GLY A 238 12.16 23.36 -11.54
C GLY A 238 13.48 23.98 -12.01
N PHE A 239 13.60 25.29 -11.84
CA PHE A 239 14.75 26.06 -12.31
C PHE A 239 16.05 25.75 -11.54
N PHE A 240 15.93 25.38 -10.26
CA PHE A 240 17.06 25.12 -9.35
C PHE A 240 17.21 23.65 -8.96
N ASN A 241 16.30 22.77 -9.38
CA ASN A 241 16.37 21.35 -9.09
C ASN A 241 16.20 20.58 -10.40
N ASN A 242 16.97 19.50 -10.59
CA ASN A 242 16.93 18.70 -11.81
C ASN A 242 15.66 17.81 -11.89
N GLN A 243 14.55 18.28 -11.33
CA GLN A 243 13.29 17.56 -11.34
C GLN A 243 12.72 17.59 -12.76
N PRO A 244 12.40 16.42 -13.34
CA PRO A 244 11.79 16.35 -14.66
C PRO A 244 10.40 17.00 -14.64
N GLU A 245 9.93 17.42 -15.80
CA GLU A 245 8.55 17.84 -15.99
C GLU A 245 7.62 16.65 -15.68
N MET A 246 6.52 16.89 -14.96
CA MET A 246 5.60 15.83 -14.54
C MET A 246 4.15 16.25 -14.78
N GLN A 247 3.33 15.26 -15.08
CA GLN A 247 1.88 15.36 -15.03
C GLN A 247 1.38 14.39 -13.96
N ILE A 248 0.36 14.77 -13.20
CA ILE A 248 -0.26 13.87 -12.22
C ILE A 248 -1.71 13.71 -12.63
N PHE A 249 -2.06 12.50 -13.07
CA PHE A 249 -3.40 12.12 -13.49
C PHE A 249 -4.17 11.70 -12.25
N HIS A 250 -5.22 12.42 -11.90
CA HIS A 250 -6.07 12.09 -10.77
C HIS A 250 -7.37 11.46 -11.28
N PHE A 251 -7.75 10.38 -10.62
CA PHE A 251 -8.94 9.58 -10.89
C PHE A 251 -9.78 9.59 -9.62
N THR A 252 -10.99 10.12 -9.72
CA THR A 252 -11.96 10.14 -8.63
C THR A 252 -12.13 8.73 -8.08
N ASP A 253 -12.02 8.58 -6.76
CA ASP A 253 -12.18 7.32 -6.01
C ASP A 253 -11.09 6.27 -6.21
N LEU A 254 -10.22 6.42 -7.21
CA LEU A 254 -9.07 5.53 -7.42
C LEU A 254 -7.79 6.13 -6.83
N GLY A 255 -7.51 7.42 -7.06
CA GLY A 255 -6.29 8.09 -6.60
C GLY A 255 -5.55 8.77 -7.74
N SER A 256 -4.22 8.62 -7.83
CA SER A 256 -3.44 9.32 -8.85
C SER A 256 -2.26 8.53 -9.42
N VAL A 257 -1.91 8.85 -10.67
CA VAL A 257 -0.75 8.34 -11.39
C VAL A 257 0.18 9.50 -11.72
N GLN A 258 1.40 9.44 -11.19
CA GLN A 258 2.47 10.37 -11.56
C GLN A 258 3.10 9.93 -12.87
N MET A 259 3.00 10.80 -13.86
CA MET A 259 3.60 10.69 -15.18
C MET A 259 4.83 11.58 -15.26
N VAL A 260 5.96 11.04 -15.70
CA VAL A 260 7.22 11.77 -15.82
C VAL A 260 7.61 11.85 -17.28
N LYS A 261 8.02 13.04 -17.71
CA LYS A 261 8.52 13.27 -19.06
C LYS A 261 9.88 12.62 -19.25
N SER A 262 9.95 11.68 -20.20
CA SER A 262 11.18 11.04 -20.62
C SER A 262 12.02 12.04 -21.44
N PRO A 263 13.31 12.21 -21.11
CA PRO A 263 14.19 13.06 -21.90
C PRO A 263 14.58 12.44 -23.25
N ALA A 264 14.36 11.14 -23.44
CA ALA A 264 14.76 10.43 -24.66
C ALA A 264 13.83 10.70 -25.85
N ASP A 265 12.53 10.80 -25.59
CA ASP A 265 11.48 10.90 -26.61
C ASP A 265 10.46 12.03 -26.30
N GLY A 266 10.62 12.73 -25.17
CA GLY A 266 9.72 13.79 -24.74
C GLY A 266 8.34 13.31 -24.28
N GLN A 267 8.10 12.00 -24.21
CA GLN A 267 6.81 11.40 -23.86
C GLN A 267 6.66 11.21 -22.35
N PHE A 268 5.42 11.11 -21.89
CA PHE A 268 5.10 10.91 -20.47
C PHE A 268 4.87 9.44 -20.14
N TYR A 269 5.58 8.95 -19.13
CA TYR A 269 5.47 7.56 -18.65
C TYR A 269 5.16 7.52 -17.16
N SER A 270 4.32 6.57 -16.76
CA SER A 270 3.94 6.36 -15.36
C SER A 270 5.16 5.97 -14.52
N LYS A 271 5.25 6.55 -13.32
CA LYS A 271 6.35 6.35 -12.37
C LYS A 271 5.87 5.91 -11.00
N LEU A 272 4.91 6.63 -10.42
CA LEU A 272 4.35 6.34 -9.10
C LEU A 272 2.83 6.34 -9.17
N THR A 273 2.20 5.50 -8.34
CA THR A 273 0.76 5.53 -8.09
C THR A 273 0.50 5.86 -6.63
N TYR A 274 -0.53 6.64 -6.38
CA TYR A 274 -1.06 6.94 -5.05
C TYR A 274 -2.51 6.46 -5.02
N ASN A 275 -2.84 5.57 -4.10
CA ASN A 275 -4.16 4.91 -4.09
C ASN A 275 -5.04 5.50 -2.99
N VAL A 276 -6.35 5.55 -3.25
CA VAL A 276 -7.38 5.78 -2.24
C VAL A 276 -7.85 4.42 -1.74
N ASN A 277 -7.89 4.20 -0.42
CA ASN A 277 -8.64 3.08 0.14
C ASN A 277 -10.10 3.52 0.40
N SER A 278 -11.05 2.61 0.17
CA SER A 278 -12.49 2.85 0.32
C SER A 278 -12.87 3.36 1.71
N GLN A 279 -12.20 2.87 2.76
CA GLN A 279 -12.50 3.27 4.14
C GLN A 279 -12.09 4.72 4.48
N GLU A 280 -11.01 5.23 3.89
CA GLU A 280 -10.61 6.65 3.98
C GLU A 280 -11.60 7.57 3.26
N HIS A 281 -12.28 7.06 2.23
CA HIS A 281 -13.31 7.80 1.52
C HIS A 281 -14.56 8.02 2.40
N TYR A 282 -14.99 6.99 3.14
CA TYR A 282 -16.17 7.06 4.02
C TYR A 282 -15.94 7.85 5.32
N GLN A 283 -14.72 7.84 5.86
CA GLN A 283 -14.40 8.51 7.13
C GLN A 283 -13.61 9.83 6.96
N PHE A 284 -13.39 10.29 5.72
CA PHE A 284 -12.52 11.42 5.40
C PHE A 284 -12.79 12.66 6.27
N VAL A 285 -14.06 13.04 6.37
CA VAL A 285 -14.49 14.27 7.06
C VAL A 285 -14.17 14.18 8.56
N ASP A 286 -14.47 13.04 9.17
CA ASP A 286 -14.20 12.81 10.60
C ASP A 286 -12.71 12.79 10.89
N VAL A 287 -11.92 12.10 10.05
CA VAL A 287 -10.46 12.02 10.16
C VAL A 287 -9.84 13.42 10.07
N VAL A 288 -10.21 14.22 9.07
CA VAL A 288 -9.68 15.60 8.91
C VAL A 288 -10.06 16.48 10.10
N ASN A 289 -11.30 16.38 10.57
CA ASN A 289 -11.78 17.20 11.67
C ASN A 289 -11.09 16.85 13.00
N GLN A 290 -10.88 15.57 13.27
CA GLN A 290 -10.30 15.08 14.54
C GLN A 290 -8.76 15.13 14.56
N ALA A 291 -8.11 15.22 13.40
CA ALA A 291 -6.65 15.18 13.28
C ALA A 291 -5.93 16.21 14.16
N ASP A 292 -4.91 15.77 14.89
CA ASP A 292 -4.00 16.66 15.61
C ASP A 292 -2.99 17.36 14.67
N GLY A 293 -2.04 18.13 15.20
CA GLY A 293 -1.07 18.86 14.39
C GLY A 293 -0.19 17.96 13.52
N THR A 294 0.24 16.80 14.03
CA THR A 294 1.08 15.84 13.32
C THR A 294 0.26 15.14 12.23
N GLU A 295 -0.91 14.63 12.61
CA GLU A 295 -1.84 13.97 11.68
C GLU A 295 -2.27 14.90 10.56
N THR A 296 -2.58 16.17 10.87
CA THR A 296 -2.94 17.18 9.85
C THR A 296 -1.80 17.38 8.84
N GLN A 297 -0.54 17.39 9.29
CA GLN A 297 0.62 17.51 8.40
C GLN A 297 0.74 16.30 7.46
N ILE A 298 0.57 15.10 8.00
CA ILE A 298 0.67 13.84 7.26
C ILE A 298 -0.46 13.75 6.23
N LEU A 299 -1.70 13.97 6.66
CA LEU A 299 -2.88 13.99 5.81
C LEU A 299 -2.76 15.05 4.69
N GLY A 300 -2.27 16.25 5.01
CA GLY A 300 -2.03 17.30 4.02
C GLY A 300 -1.05 16.89 2.93
N LYS A 301 0.06 16.23 3.27
CA LYS A 301 1.03 15.70 2.29
C LYS A 301 0.41 14.58 1.46
N LYS A 302 -0.28 13.64 2.10
CA LYS A 302 -0.91 12.48 1.46
C LYS A 302 -1.97 12.94 0.45
N PHE A 303 -2.95 13.72 0.89
CA PHE A 303 -4.07 14.18 0.05
C PHE A 303 -3.66 15.15 -1.05
N TYR A 304 -2.56 15.87 -0.89
CA TYR A 304 -1.96 16.66 -1.97
C TYR A 304 -1.42 15.82 -3.13
N ASN A 305 -0.95 14.61 -2.84
CA ASN A 305 -0.46 13.68 -3.87
C ASN A 305 -1.61 12.86 -4.47
N ILE A 306 -2.56 12.43 -3.64
CA ILE A 306 -3.74 11.65 -4.07
C ILE A 306 -4.72 12.50 -4.88
N GLY A 307 -4.86 13.79 -4.58
CA GLY A 307 -5.83 14.69 -5.20
C GLY A 307 -7.26 14.42 -4.74
N VAL A 308 -7.65 15.03 -3.62
CA VAL A 308 -9.03 14.94 -3.10
C VAL A 308 -9.83 16.16 -3.55
N TYR A 309 -10.61 16.00 -4.63
CA TYR A 309 -11.29 17.13 -5.27
C TYR A 309 -12.83 17.07 -5.18
N LYS A 310 -13.40 16.04 -4.54
CA LYS A 310 -14.84 16.04 -4.22
C LYS A 310 -15.16 17.20 -3.29
N GLU A 311 -16.27 17.89 -3.54
CA GLU A 311 -16.63 19.11 -2.81
C GLU A 311 -16.66 18.90 -1.30
N GLN A 312 -17.29 17.80 -0.83
CA GLN A 312 -17.36 17.46 0.59
C GLN A 312 -15.99 17.35 1.28
N TYR A 313 -14.95 16.93 0.55
CA TYR A 313 -13.59 16.82 1.08
C TYR A 313 -12.90 18.17 1.13
N LEU A 314 -13.04 18.93 0.05
CA LEU A 314 -12.53 20.29 0.00
C LEU A 314 -13.17 21.18 1.07
N ASP A 315 -14.47 20.99 1.36
CA ASP A 315 -15.18 21.68 2.43
C ASP A 315 -14.62 21.30 3.82
N ALA A 316 -14.36 20.02 4.07
CA ALA A 316 -13.74 19.58 5.33
C ALA A 316 -12.33 20.15 5.52
N LEU A 317 -11.50 20.13 4.46
CA LEU A 317 -10.16 20.72 4.48
C LEU A 317 -10.22 22.24 4.69
N ALA A 318 -11.14 22.94 4.01
CA ALA A 318 -11.37 24.36 4.15
C ALA A 318 -11.83 24.73 5.56
N ASN A 319 -12.72 23.95 6.16
CA ASN A 319 -13.16 24.14 7.54
C ASN A 319 -11.98 23.97 8.52
N LYS A 320 -11.21 22.87 8.42
CA LYS A 320 -10.04 22.63 9.29
C LYS A 320 -9.00 23.75 9.18
N LEU A 321 -8.73 24.22 7.95
CA LEU A 321 -7.89 25.39 7.68
C LEU A 321 -8.43 26.64 8.38
N TRP A 322 -9.73 26.92 8.26
CA TRP A 322 -10.35 28.10 8.86
C TRP A 322 -10.30 28.09 10.38
N GLN A 323 -10.59 26.94 11.01
CA GLN A 323 -10.55 26.79 12.46
C GLN A 323 -9.13 26.96 13.03
N ASN A 324 -8.11 26.58 12.26
CA ASN A 324 -6.71 26.61 12.70
C ASN A 324 -5.89 27.77 12.09
N LYS A 325 -6.55 28.79 11.55
CA LYS A 325 -5.89 29.91 10.84
C LYS A 325 -4.93 30.74 11.69
N TYR A 326 -5.08 30.70 13.02
CA TYR A 326 -4.20 31.38 13.99
C TYR A 326 -3.29 30.42 14.76
N THR A 327 -3.13 29.18 14.29
CA THR A 327 -2.32 28.17 15.00
C THR A 327 -0.87 28.61 15.16
N VAL A 328 -0.30 28.31 16.32
CA VAL A 328 1.13 28.46 16.63
C VAL A 328 1.89 27.13 16.57
N ASP A 329 1.17 26.01 16.45
CA ASP A 329 1.78 24.69 16.25
C ASP A 329 2.33 24.60 14.83
N GLY A 330 3.65 24.39 14.72
CA GLY A 330 4.34 24.30 13.43
C GLY A 330 3.88 23.13 12.55
N ARG A 331 3.47 21.99 13.13
CA ARG A 331 2.98 20.84 12.37
C ARG A 331 1.57 21.10 11.84
N MET A 332 0.68 21.63 12.68
CA MET A 332 -0.65 22.07 12.26
C MET A 332 -0.55 23.12 11.15
N LEU A 333 0.31 24.13 11.34
CA LEU A 333 0.56 25.19 10.35
C LEU A 333 1.02 24.62 9.00
N ASP A 334 1.91 23.63 9.01
CA ASP A 334 2.35 22.95 7.80
C ASP A 334 1.22 22.17 7.12
N GLY A 335 0.42 21.44 7.91
CA GLY A 335 -0.72 20.68 7.41
C GLY A 335 -1.76 21.57 6.72
N VAL A 336 -2.22 22.63 7.40
CA VAL A 336 -3.22 23.55 6.80
C VAL A 336 -2.64 24.35 5.62
N ALA A 337 -1.32 24.56 5.56
CA ALA A 337 -0.67 25.12 4.38
C ALA A 337 -0.73 24.17 3.17
N TYR A 338 -0.67 22.85 3.37
CA TYR A 338 -0.96 21.88 2.30
C TYR A 338 -2.42 21.96 1.85
N TYR A 339 -3.36 22.19 2.76
CA TYR A 339 -4.78 22.33 2.39
C TYR A 339 -5.02 23.52 1.47
N CYS A 340 -4.34 24.66 1.68
CA CYS A 340 -4.38 25.77 0.71
C CYS A 340 -3.89 25.34 -0.70
N LYS A 341 -2.90 24.44 -0.80
CA LYS A 341 -2.44 23.93 -2.10
C LYS A 341 -3.43 22.95 -2.74
N ILE A 342 -4.08 22.10 -1.94
CA ILE A 342 -5.11 21.16 -2.43
C ILE A 342 -6.29 21.96 -2.99
N ILE A 343 -6.76 22.98 -2.26
CA ILE A 343 -7.81 23.89 -2.70
C ILE A 343 -7.43 24.61 -4.00
N ALA A 344 -6.17 25.03 -4.14
CA ALA A 344 -5.67 25.64 -5.38
C ALA A 344 -5.77 24.68 -6.58
N ASN A 345 -5.29 23.44 -6.39
CA ASN A 345 -5.32 22.41 -7.43
C ASN A 345 -6.74 21.99 -7.80
N ALA A 346 -7.68 22.04 -6.85
CA ALA A 346 -9.09 21.78 -7.12
C ALA A 346 -9.72 22.80 -8.06
N GLN A 347 -9.07 23.97 -8.26
CA GLN A 347 -9.52 24.99 -9.22
C GLN A 347 -10.97 25.47 -8.99
N SER A 348 -11.48 25.33 -7.77
CA SER A 348 -12.85 25.68 -7.42
C SER A 348 -12.97 27.12 -6.94
N MET A 349 -13.84 27.89 -7.60
CA MET A 349 -14.13 29.28 -7.25
C MET A 349 -14.76 29.46 -5.86
N ARG A 350 -15.37 28.40 -5.32
CA ARG A 350 -16.07 28.37 -4.03
C ARG A 350 -15.22 28.88 -2.87
N TYR A 351 -13.92 28.59 -2.90
CA TYR A 351 -13.00 28.92 -1.79
C TYR A 351 -12.33 30.29 -1.92
N GLN A 352 -12.57 31.02 -3.02
CA GLN A 352 -11.87 32.28 -3.32
C GLN A 352 -12.08 33.34 -2.23
N ALA A 353 -13.31 33.48 -1.71
CA ALA A 353 -13.63 34.46 -0.67
C ALA A 353 -12.90 34.14 0.66
N MET A 354 -12.90 32.87 1.06
CA MET A 354 -12.17 32.42 2.25
C MET A 354 -10.66 32.70 2.11
N LEU A 355 -10.06 32.33 0.98
CA LEU A 355 -8.64 32.58 0.72
C LEU A 355 -8.32 34.08 0.73
N LYS A 356 -9.19 34.92 0.16
CA LYS A 356 -9.04 36.39 0.19
C LYS A 356 -9.01 36.91 1.64
N ASN A 357 -9.92 36.44 2.48
CA ASN A 357 -9.98 36.85 3.89
C ASN A 357 -8.72 36.41 4.65
N LEU A 358 -8.28 35.16 4.47
CA LEU A 358 -7.06 34.64 5.11
C LEU A 358 -5.79 35.40 4.70
N VAL A 359 -5.73 35.89 3.46
CA VAL A 359 -4.57 36.66 2.95
C VAL A 359 -4.56 38.09 3.49
N ALA A 360 -5.73 38.69 3.71
CA ALA A 360 -5.86 40.07 4.19
C ALA A 360 -5.66 40.20 5.71
N ASP A 361 -5.95 39.14 6.46
CA ASP A 361 -5.82 39.09 7.91
C ASP A 361 -4.33 39.04 8.34
N LYS A 362 -3.89 40.04 9.13
CA LYS A 362 -2.50 40.17 9.57
C LYS A 362 -2.13 39.23 10.72
N ASP A 363 -3.12 38.70 11.43
CA ASP A 363 -2.93 37.81 12.58
C ASP A 363 -2.73 36.36 12.12
N VAL A 364 -3.15 36.03 10.90
CA VAL A 364 -2.85 34.73 10.26
C VAL A 364 -1.34 34.62 10.02
N PRO A 365 -0.65 33.53 10.41
CA PRO A 365 0.80 33.39 10.24
C PRO A 365 1.27 33.62 8.79
N SER A 366 2.39 34.33 8.62
CA SER A 366 2.93 34.73 7.31
C SER A 366 3.13 33.56 6.34
N LYS A 367 3.55 32.40 6.86
CA LYS A 367 3.69 31.15 6.11
C LYS A 367 2.37 30.72 5.49
N LEU A 368 1.28 30.73 6.27
CA LEU A 368 -0.05 30.36 5.79
C LEU A 368 -0.57 31.35 4.77
N ARG A 369 -0.46 32.66 5.05
CA ARG A 369 -0.83 33.72 4.09
C ARG A 369 -0.14 33.56 2.75
N ARG A 370 1.15 33.20 2.74
CA ARG A 370 1.91 32.96 1.51
C ARG A 370 1.31 31.81 0.68
N HIS A 371 0.98 30.70 1.31
CA HIS A 371 0.39 29.55 0.62
C HIS A 371 -1.02 29.84 0.11
N CYS A 372 -1.85 30.52 0.89
CA CYS A 372 -3.21 30.87 0.46
C CYS A 372 -3.22 32.00 -0.57
N LYS A 373 -2.22 32.90 -0.58
CA LYS A 373 -2.01 33.88 -1.66
C LYS A 373 -1.65 33.20 -2.98
N ALA A 374 -0.77 32.20 -2.96
CA ALA A 374 -0.46 31.40 -4.13
C ALA A 374 -1.72 30.68 -4.65
N ALA A 375 -2.46 30.02 -3.74
CA ALA A 375 -3.71 29.34 -4.07
C ALA A 375 -4.74 30.25 -4.73
N LYS A 376 -4.95 31.44 -4.15
CA LYS A 376 -5.84 32.46 -4.72
C LYS A 376 -5.42 32.87 -6.12
N LYS A 377 -4.12 33.13 -6.35
CA LYS A 377 -3.60 33.52 -7.66
C LYS A 377 -3.89 32.46 -8.72
N ASP A 378 -3.77 31.19 -8.37
CA ASP A 378 -4.04 30.10 -9.30
C ASP A 378 -5.54 29.97 -9.62
N ILE A 379 -6.41 30.17 -8.64
CA ILE A 379 -7.87 30.22 -8.86
C ILE A 379 -8.28 31.45 -9.70
N ASP A 380 -7.67 32.62 -9.46
CA ASP A 380 -7.98 33.84 -10.21
C ASP A 380 -7.64 33.73 -11.70
N LYS A 381 -6.59 32.97 -12.06
CA LYS A 381 -6.23 32.73 -13.47
C LYS A 381 -7.35 32.01 -14.24
N LEU A 382 -8.12 31.16 -13.57
CA LEU A 382 -9.24 30.45 -14.19
C LEU A 382 -10.35 31.41 -14.59
N LYS A 383 -10.65 32.40 -13.73
CA LYS A 383 -11.62 33.45 -14.04
C LYS A 383 -11.26 34.19 -15.33
N LEU A 384 -9.99 34.55 -15.50
CA LEU A 384 -9.50 35.25 -16.69
C LEU A 384 -9.64 34.37 -17.95
N ALA A 385 -9.29 33.08 -17.87
CA ALA A 385 -9.42 32.15 -18.99
C ALA A 385 -10.90 31.92 -19.41
N THR A 386 -11.83 31.85 -18.46
CA THR A 386 -13.27 31.79 -18.78
C THR A 386 -13.79 33.07 -19.41
N VAL A 387 -13.34 34.26 -18.97
CA VAL A 387 -13.79 35.54 -19.55
C VAL A 387 -13.27 35.70 -20.97
N GLU A 388 -12.01 35.35 -21.24
CA GLU A 388 -11.45 35.38 -22.60
C GLU A 388 -12.19 34.40 -23.54
N GLN A 389 -12.57 33.20 -23.10
CA GLN A 389 -13.38 32.29 -23.92
C GLN A 389 -14.76 32.83 -24.32
N PHE A 390 -15.36 33.72 -23.52
CA PHE A 390 -16.66 34.35 -23.81
C PHE A 390 -16.54 35.63 -24.65
N GLU A 391 -15.38 36.28 -24.72
CA GLU A 391 -15.16 37.46 -25.57
C GLU A 391 -14.80 37.09 -27.03
N PHE A 392 -14.49 35.82 -27.30
CA PHE A 392 -14.17 35.28 -28.64
C PHE A 392 -15.26 34.39 -29.26
N MET A 393 -16.44 34.31 -28.65
CA MET A 393 -17.68 33.79 -29.26
C MET A 393 -18.64 34.95 -29.53
#